data_AF-A0AB35AKE6-F1
#
_entry.id   AF-A0AB35AKE6-F1
#
_cell.length_a   1.000
_cell.length_b   1.000
_cell.length_c   1.000
_cell.angle_alpha   90.00
_cell.angle_beta   90.00
_cell.angle_gamma   90.00
#
_symmetry.space_group_name_H-M   'P 1'
#
loop_
_entity.id
_entity.type
_entity.pdbx_description
1 polymer ?
#
loop_
_entity_poly.entity_id
_entity_poly.type
_entity_poly.pdbx_seq_one_letter_code
_entity_poly.pdbx_strand_id
1 'polypeptide(L)' 'AAYNFGRRLKTLSGLTPYEYVCKIWTSEPERFIINPTHQTPGPNT' A
#
# COMPACT_ATOMS: atom_id res chain seq x y z
N ALA A 1 -14.81 7.66 -14.66
CA ALA A 1 -14.12 8.65 -13.83
C ALA A 1 -13.60 7.92 -12.59
N ALA A 2 -12.32 7.55 -12.57
CA ALA A 2 -11.72 6.72 -11.54
C ALA A 2 -10.50 7.44 -10.96
N TYR A 3 -10.28 7.35 -9.64
CA TYR A 3 -9.18 7.95 -8.88
C TYR A 3 -9.29 9.42 -8.45
N ASN A 4 -10.46 9.85 -7.96
CA ASN A 4 -10.57 11.06 -7.13
C ASN A 4 -11.03 10.76 -5.70
N PHE A 5 -10.49 9.70 -5.08
CA PHE A 5 -10.53 9.55 -3.62
C PHE A 5 -9.45 10.43 -2.98
N GLY A 6 -9.52 11.74 -3.24
CA GLY A 6 -8.58 12.76 -2.77
C GLY A 6 -8.64 12.97 -1.27
N ARG A 7 -8.36 11.91 -0.50
CA ARG A 7 -8.07 12.02 0.92
C ARG A 7 -6.62 12.50 1.00
N ARG A 8 -6.42 13.67 1.61
CA ARG A 8 -5.09 14.25 1.86
C ARG A 8 -4.19 13.14 2.41
N LEU A 9 -3.19 12.73 1.62
CA LEU A 9 -2.15 11.82 2.07
C LEU A 9 -1.63 12.43 3.37
N LYS A 10 -1.80 11.72 4.49
CA LYS A 10 -1.12 12.11 5.72
C LYS A 10 0.35 12.24 5.29
N THR A 11 0.94 13.41 5.50
CA THR A 11 2.38 13.59 5.34
C THR A 11 3.00 12.40 6.04
N LEU A 12 3.85 11.64 5.34
CA LEU A 12 4.45 10.39 5.79
C LEU A 12 5.44 10.64 6.95
N SER A 13 5.14 11.60 7.81
CA SER A 13 5.99 12.19 8.84
C SER A 13 7.33 12.71 8.30
N GLY A 14 7.32 13.26 7.08
CA GLY A 14 8.53 13.73 6.40
C GLY A 14 9.32 12.62 5.69
N LEU A 15 8.83 11.38 5.68
CA LEU A 15 9.45 10.28 4.95
C LEU A 15 9.12 10.36 3.46
N THR A 16 10.09 9.97 2.64
CA THR A 16 9.83 9.62 1.24
C THR A 16 8.91 8.39 1.19
N PRO A 17 8.19 8.19 0.07
CA PRO A 17 7.37 6.99 -0.12
C PRO A 17 8.14 5.68 0.12
N TYR A 18 9.40 5.62 -0.32
CA TYR A 18 10.26 4.46 -0.12
C TYR A 18 10.55 4.20 1.36
N GLU A 19 10.99 5.22 2.11
CA GLU A 19 11.29 5.09 3.53
C GLU A 19 10.06 4.71 4.36
N TYR A 20 8.89 5.24 4.00
CA TYR A 20 7.65 4.85 4.66
C TYR A 20 7.36 3.36 4.45
N VAL A 21 7.45 2.86 3.22
CA VAL A 21 7.24 1.43 2.92
C VAL A 21 8.23 0.56 3.69
N CYS A 22 9.53 0.89 3.67
CA CYS A 22 10.53 0.16 4.43
C CYS A 22 10.21 0.13 5.93
N LYS A 23 9.81 1.26 6.51
CA LYS A 23 9.47 1.37 7.92
C LYS A 23 8.27 0.49 8.29
N ILE A 24 7.19 0.54 7.50
CA ILE A 24 5.99 -0.27 7.75
C ILE A 24 6.29 -1.75 7.52
N TRP A 25 7.11 -2.10 6.52
CA TRP A 25 7.52 -3.49 6.27
C TRP A 25 8.24 -4.10 7.48
N THR A 26 9.09 -3.34 8.17
CA THR A 26 9.77 -3.81 9.38
C THR A 26 8.88 -3.79 10.62
N SER A 27 8.00 -2.79 10.75
CA SER A 27 7.23 -2.57 11.99
C SER A 27 5.92 -3.37 12.02
N GLU A 28 5.30 -3.58 10.85
CA GLU A 28 3.97 -4.16 10.66
C GLU A 28 3.96 -5.08 9.41
N PRO A 29 4.81 -6.12 9.37
CA PRO A 29 4.94 -7.01 8.20
C PRO A 29 3.64 -7.71 7.82
N GLU A 30 2.74 -7.94 8.78
CA GLU A 30 1.44 -8.58 8.58
C GLU A 30 0.52 -7.83 7.61
N ARG A 31 0.71 -6.50 7.47
CA ARG A 31 -0.03 -5.68 6.50
C ARG A 31 0.30 -6.01 5.04
N PHE A 32 1.44 -6.64 4.80
CA PHE A 32 1.90 -7.04 3.47
C PHE A 32 1.71 -8.54 3.21
N ILE A 33 1.07 -9.28 4.12
CA ILE A 33 0.71 -10.67 3.88
C ILE A 33 -0.43 -10.71 2.86
N ILE A 34 -0.17 -11.38 1.73
CA ILE A 34 -1.21 -11.66 0.73
C ILE A 34 -2.21 -12.61 1.37
N ASN A 35 -3.43 -12.15 1.57
CA ASN A 35 -4.51 -13.02 2.02
C ASN A 35 -4.86 -13.99 0.87
N PRO A 36 -4.67 -15.31 1.02
CA PRO A 36 -4.94 -16.27 -0.06
C PRO A 36 -6.42 -16.35 -0.44
N THR A 37 -7.33 -15.82 0.39
CA THR A 37 -8.76 -15.75 0.04
C THR A 37 -9.10 -14.60 -0.89
N HIS A 38 -8.22 -13.59 -1.01
CA HIS A 38 -8.37 -12.54 -2.00
C HIS A 38 -7.89 -13.04 -3.36
N GLN A 39 -8.80 -13.03 -4.33
CA GLN A 39 -8.45 -13.33 -5.72
C GLN A 39 -7.51 -12.24 -6.25
N THR A 40 -6.38 -12.67 -6.82
CA THR A 40 -5.51 -11.81 -7.61
C THR A 40 -5.96 -11.91 -9.07
N PRO A 41 -6.52 -10.85 -9.67
CA PRO A 41 -6.87 -10.87 -11.08
C PRO A 41 -5.61 -11.13 -11.90
N GLY A 42 -5.68 -12.12 -12.79
CA GLY A 42 -4.59 -12.39 -13.73
C GLY A 42 -4.42 -11.24 -14.72
N PRO A 43 -3.31 -11.23 -15.49
CA PRO A 43 -3.12 -10.28 -16.58
C PRO A 43 -4.27 -10.38 -17.58
N ASN A 44 -4.92 -9.25 -17.88
CA ASN A 44 -5.86 -9.18 -18.99
C ASN A 44 -5.05 -9.28 -20.28
N THR A 45 -5.12 -10.44 -20.95
CA THR A 45 -4.56 -10.63 -22.28
C THR A 45 -5.64 -10.41 -23.32
#